data_AF-A0A7C7KQC7-F1
#
_entry.id   AF-A0A7C7KQC7-F1
#
_cell.length_a   1.000
_cell.length_b   1.000
_cell.length_c   1.000
_cell.angle_alpha   90.00
_cell.angle_beta   90.00
_cell.angle_gamma   90.00
#
_symmetry.space_group_name_H-M   'P 1'
#
loop_
_entity.id
_entity.type
_entity.pdbx_description
1 polymer ?
#
loop_
_entity_poly.entity_id
_entity_poly.type
_entity_poly.pdbx_seq_one_letter_code
_entity_poly.pdbx_strand_id
1 'polypeptide(L)' 'MLITFEGIDGSGKTTQAKELLEYLKKRSIRAHLFREPGGTPLAERLREVILSIDM' A
#
# COMPACT_ATOMS: atom_id res chain seq x y z
N MET A 1 3.50 15.83 -2.17
CA MET A 1 2.08 15.44 -2.14
C MET A 1 1.99 14.01 -1.65
N LEU A 2 1.12 13.74 -0.67
CA LEU A 2 0.85 12.40 -0.15
C LEU A 2 -0.60 12.04 -0.49
N ILE A 3 -0.82 10.83 -0.99
CA ILE A 3 -2.15 10.29 -1.33
C ILE A 3 -2.30 8.97 -0.57
N THR A 4 -3.38 8.82 0.19
CA THR A 4 -3.72 7.60 0.93
C THR A 4 -4.96 6.94 0.32
N PHE A 5 -5.03 5.61 0.39
CA PHE A 5 -6.18 4.82 -0.06
C PHE A 5 -6.75 4.07 1.14
N GLU A 6 -7.94 4.45 1.58
CA GLU A 6 -8.63 3.90 2.76
C GLU A 6 -9.91 3.14 2.38
N GLY A 7 -10.36 2.24 3.27
CA GLY A 7 -11.58 1.46 3.08
C GLY A 7 -11.50 0.04 3.65
N ILE A 8 -12.62 -0.69 3.61
CA ILE A 8 -12.72 -2.06 4.13
C ILE A 8 -11.92 -3.08 3.30
N ASP A 9 -11.70 -4.27 3.85
CA ASP A 9 -11.06 -5.36 3.10
C ASP A 9 -11.89 -5.78 1.88
N GLY A 10 -11.21 -6.07 0.78
CA GLY A 10 -11.85 -6.32 -0.51
C GLY A 10 -12.32 -5.07 -1.26
N SER A 11 -12.22 -3.85 -0.71
CA SER A 11 -12.70 -2.63 -1.39
C SER A 11 -11.86 -2.18 -2.60
N GLY A 12 -10.78 -2.88 -2.93
CA GLY A 12 -9.95 -2.59 -4.11
C GLY A 12 -8.80 -1.60 -3.91
N LYS A 13 -8.49 -1.18 -2.67
CA LYS A 13 -7.41 -0.23 -2.33
C LYS A 13 -6.08 -0.53 -3.04
N THR A 14 -5.61 -1.78 -2.91
CA THR A 14 -4.35 -2.24 -3.50
C THR A 14 -4.36 -2.16 -5.03
N THR A 15 -5.49 -2.47 -5.66
CA THR A 15 -5.65 -2.39 -7.12
C THR A 15 -5.57 -0.93 -7.57
N GLN A 16 -6.37 -0.05 -6.96
CA GLN A 16 -6.44 1.36 -7.32
C GLN A 16 -5.12 2.09 -7.07
N ALA A 17 -4.41 1.78 -5.97
CA ALA A 17 -3.11 2.38 -5.70
C ALA A 17 -2.04 2.00 -6.76
N LYS A 18 -2.06 0.76 -7.27
CA LYS A 18 -1.17 0.31 -8.35
C LYS A 18 -1.53 0.96 -9.69
N GLU A 19 -2.83 1.06 -10.00
CA GLU A 19 -3.29 1.73 -11.23
C GLU A 19 -2.90 3.21 -11.25
N LEU A 20 -3.02 3.91 -10.11
CA LEU A 20 -2.57 5.30 -9.99
C LEU A 20 -1.06 5.42 -10.22
N LEU A 21 -0.25 4.54 -9.63
CA LEU A 21 1.21 4.55 -9.83
C LEU A 21 1.56 4.42 -11.31
N GLU A 22 0.95 3.48 -12.03
CA GLU A 22 1.18 3.29 -13.46
C GLU A 22 0.68 4.48 -14.30
N TYR A 23 -0.46 5.07 -13.94
CA TYR A 23 -0.97 6.28 -14.57
C TYR A 23 0.01 7.47 -14.45
N LEU A 24 0.61 7.66 -13.27
CA LEU A 24 1.58 8.72 -13.00
C LEU A 24 2.90 8.46 -13.73
N LYS A 25 3.36 7.20 -13.74
CA LYS A 25 4.55 6.78 -14.48
C LYS A 25 4.42 7.05 -15.98
N LYS A 26 3.25 6.76 -16.58
CA LYS A 26 2.95 7.07 -18.00
C LYS A 26 3.00 8.58 -18.33
N ARG A 27 2.89 9.44 -17.31
CA ARG A 27 3.00 10.90 -17.43
C ARG A 27 4.37 11.44 -17.03
N SER A 28 5.35 10.57 -16.83
CA SER A 28 6.69 10.94 -16.35
C SER A 28 6.67 11.64 -14.98
N ILE A 29 5.64 11.39 -14.17
CA ILE A 29 5.55 11.88 -12.80
C ILE A 29 6.17 10.84 -11.88
N ARG A 30 7.23 11.23 -11.15
CA ARG A 30 7.86 10.36 -10.15
C ARG A 30 6.93 10.16 -8.97
N ALA A 31 6.63 8.91 -8.65
CA ALA A 31 5.84 8.52 -7.51
C ALA A 31 6.39 7.21 -6.91
N HIS A 32 6.15 7.03 -5.62
CA HIS A 32 6.48 5.82 -4.87
C HIS A 32 5.21 5.30 -4.21
N LEU A 33 5.06 3.97 -4.20
CA LEU A 33 3.94 3.31 -3.55
C LEU A 33 4.43 2.61 -2.28
N PHE A 34 3.75 2.88 -1.18
CA PHE A 34 3.98 2.26 0.12
C PHE A 34 2.69 1.56 0.58
N ARG A 35 2.82 0.54 1.45
CA ARG A 35 1.69 -0.20 2.04
C ARG A 35 1.90 -0.30 3.54
N GLU A 36 0.84 -0.12 4.31
CA GLU A 36 0.82 -0.34 5.76
C GLU A 36 -0.24 -1.38 6.16
N PRO A 37 0.00 -2.15 7.25
CA PRO A 37 1.31 -2.36 7.86
C PRO A 37 2.26 -3.08 6.88
N GLY A 38 3.54 -2.70 6.87
CA GLY A 38 4.56 -3.23 5.96
C GLY A 38 5.47 -2.16 5.34
N GLY A 39 6.14 -2.51 4.24
CA GLY A 39 6.93 -1.57 3.42
C GLY A 39 8.39 -1.39 3.82
N THR A 40 8.83 -1.96 4.95
CA THR A 40 10.25 -2.10 5.32
C THR A 40 10.50 -3.50 5.89
N PRO A 41 11.74 -4.02 5.90
CA PRO A 41 12.02 -5.34 6.49
C PRO A 41 11.56 -5.47 7.94
N LEU A 42 11.66 -4.40 8.73
CA LEU A 42 11.15 -4.36 10.10
C LEU A 42 9.62 -4.35 10.13
N ALA A 43 8.98 -3.49 9.33
CA ALA A 43 7.53 -3.38 9.30
C ALA A 43 6.84 -4.64 8.76
N GLU A 44 7.47 -5.38 7.84
CA GLU A 44 6.96 -6.68 7.40
C GLU A 44 6.99 -7.72 8.53
N ARG A 45 8.06 -7.76 9.35
CA ARG A 45 8.10 -8.62 10.55
C ARG A 45 7.02 -8.24 11.57
N LEU A 46 6.79 -6.94 11.78
CA LEU A 46 5.72 -6.48 12.67
C LEU A 46 4.34 -6.81 12.12
N ARG A 47 4.15 -6.74 10.80
CA ARG A 47 2.91 -7.14 10.14
C ARG A 47 2.58 -8.61 10.42
N GLU A 48 3.56 -9.50 10.32
CA GLU A 48 3.37 -10.93 10.63
C GLU A 48 2.86 -11.14 12.06
N VAL A 49 3.43 -10.41 13.03
CA VAL A 49 2.98 -10.45 14.43
C VAL A 49 1.54 -9.94 14.56
N ILE A 50 1.21 -8.79 13.98
CA ILE A 50 -0.16 -8.23 14.06
C ILE A 50 -1.19 -9.19 13.47
N LEU A 51 -0.93 -9.73 12.27
CA LEU A 51 -1.83 -10.66 11.60
C LEU A 51 -1.97 -12.00 12.34
N SER A 52 -0.96 -12.39 13.13
CA SER A 52 -1.05 -13.60 13.96
C SER A 52 -1.91 -13.42 15.21
N ILE A 53 -2.13 -12.18 15.66
CA ILE A 53 -2.95 -11.88 16.84
C ILE A 53 -4.44 -11.76 16.47
N ASP A 54 -4.75 -11.36 15.23
CA ASP A 54 -6.12 -11.24 14.71
C ASP A 54 -6.73 -12.58 14.23
N MET A 55 -5.95 -13.67 14.20
CA MET A 55 -6.41 -15.05 13.91
C MET A 55 -6.59 -15.87 15.18
#